data_AF-A0A0C3P469-F1
#
_entry.id   AF-A0A0C3P469-F1
#
_cell.length_a   1.000
_cell.length_b   1.000
_cell.length_c   1.000
_cell.angle_alpha   90.00
_cell.angle_beta   90.00
_cell.angle_gamma   90.00
#
_symmetry.space_group_name_H-M   'P 1'
#
loop_
_entity.id
_entity.type
_entity.pdbx_description
1 polymer ?
#
loop_
_entity_poly.entity_id
_entity_poly.type
_entity_poly.pdbx_seq_one_letter_code
_entity_poly.pdbx_strand_id
1 'polypeptide(L)' 'MCMLTLKHFVLQKEVLNLYRQVTRASRSIPDPAARSETVAWFRGEIERNKHLTDVGVIESRINTTLRELRQVLRVS' A
#
# COMPACT_ATOMS: atom_id res chain seq x y z
N MET A 1 -22.88 -11.99 5.21
CA MET A 1 -22.17 -11.54 4.00
C MET A 1 -22.13 -10.03 4.01
N CYS A 2 -20.97 -9.40 4.15
CA CYS A 2 -20.87 -7.94 3.96
C CYS A 2 -20.98 -7.65 2.46
N MET A 3 -21.95 -6.83 2.05
CA MET A 3 -22.05 -6.37 0.67
C MET A 3 -20.91 -5.39 0.38
N LEU A 4 -20.10 -5.68 -0.64
CA LEU A 4 -19.13 -4.74 -1.16
C LEU A 4 -19.88 -3.53 -1.72
N THR A 5 -19.53 -2.34 -1.22
CA THR A 5 -20.10 -1.07 -1.67
C THR A 5 -19.20 -0.40 -2.71
N LEU A 6 -19.71 0.61 -3.40
CA LEU A 6 -18.91 1.46 -4.29
C LEU A 6 -17.64 2.00 -3.60
N LYS A 7 -17.73 2.32 -2.30
CA LYS A 7 -16.59 2.81 -1.53
C LYS A 7 -15.47 1.78 -1.43
N HIS A 8 -15.80 0.49 -1.30
CA HIS A 8 -14.80 -0.58 -1.34
C HIS A 8 -14.07 -0.65 -2.68
N PHE A 9 -14.79 -0.47 -3.79
CA PHE A 9 -14.19 -0.44 -5.12
C PHE A 9 -13.23 0.75 -5.30
N VAL A 10 -13.61 1.94 -4.81
CA VAL A 10 -12.73 3.12 -4.83
C VAL A 10 -11.46 2.85 -4.00
N LEU A 11 -11.61 2.33 -2.78
CA LEU A 11 -10.47 2.01 -1.91
C LEU A 11 -9.55 0.94 -2.51
N GLN A 12 -10.09 -0.09 -3.17
CA GLN A 12 -9.29 -1.07 -3.91
C GLN A 12 -8.45 -0.41 -5.01
N LYS A 13 -9.05 0.54 -5.76
CA LYS A 13 -8.32 1.30 -6.78
C LYS A 13 -7.21 2.17 -6.18
N GLU A 14 -7.45 2.79 -5.03
CA GLU A 14 -6.44 3.55 -4.29
C GLU A 14 -5.28 2.68 -3.85
N VAL A 15 -5.54 1.50 -3.28
CA VAL A 15 -4.50 0.53 -2.89
C VAL A 15 -3.65 0.12 -4.09
N LEU A 16 -4.28 -0.17 -5.25
CA LEU A 16 -3.55 -0.51 -6.47
C LEU A 16 -2.70 0.66 -6.99
N ASN A 17 -3.20 1.90 -6.88
CA ASN A 17 -2.44 3.09 -7.25
C ASN A 17 -1.24 3.28 -6.32
N LEU A 18 -1.43 3.07 -5.01
CA LEU A 18 -0.36 3.11 -4.03
C LEU A 18 0.72 2.07 -4.36
N TYR A 19 0.33 0.83 -4.67
CA TYR A 19 1.25 -0.21 -5.09
C TYR A 19 2.11 0.18 -6.30
N ARG A 20 1.50 0.79 -7.32
CA ARG A 20 2.25 1.29 -8.50
C ARG A 20 3.19 2.43 -8.13
N GLN A 21 2.79 3.33 -7.23
CA GLN A 21 3.64 4.43 -6.78
C GLN A 21 4.87 3.90 -6.02
N VAL A 22 4.68 2.97 -5.07
CA VAL A 22 5.78 2.34 -4.33
C VAL A 22 6.74 1.64 -5.28
N THR A 23 6.22 0.86 -6.22
CA THR A 23 7.03 0.14 -7.21
C THR A 23 7.85 1.07 -8.10
N ARG A 24 7.35 2.29 -8.38
CA ARG A 24 8.09 3.31 -9.16
C ARG A 24 9.10 4.03 -8.28
N ALA A 25 8.71 4.46 -7.09
CA ALA A 25 9.57 5.18 -6.16
C ALA A 25 10.75 4.31 -5.68
N SER A 26 10.52 3.01 -5.46
CA SER A 26 11.58 2.06 -5.10
C SER A 26 12.67 1.91 -6.16
N ARG A 27 12.43 2.33 -7.42
CA ARG A 27 13.48 2.35 -8.46
C ARG A 27 14.61 3.33 -8.15
N SER A 28 14.38 4.32 -7.29
CA SER A 28 15.42 5.24 -6.80
C SER A 28 16.39 4.58 -5.82
N ILE A 29 16.05 3.41 -5.26
CA ILE A 29 16.91 2.66 -4.36
C ILE A 29 18.04 2.01 -5.18
N PRO A 30 19.32 2.36 -4.95
CA PRO A 30 20.44 1.84 -5.74
C PRO A 30 20.68 0.34 -5.52
N ASP A 31 20.52 -0.12 -4.28
CA ASP A 31 20.69 -1.53 -3.94
C ASP A 31 19.50 -2.37 -4.45
N PRO A 32 19.72 -3.33 -5.37
CA PRO A 32 18.66 -4.18 -5.90
C PRO A 32 17.99 -5.03 -4.82
N ALA A 33 18.73 -5.45 -3.79
CA ALA A 33 18.19 -6.26 -2.70
C ALA A 33 17.19 -5.42 -1.88
N ALA A 34 17.61 -4.27 -1.35
CA ALA A 34 16.75 -3.34 -0.63
C ALA A 34 15.54 -2.87 -1.45
N ARG A 35 15.71 -2.67 -2.77
CA ARG A 35 14.59 -2.36 -3.67
C ARG A 35 13.55 -3.48 -3.70
N SER A 36 14.01 -4.72 -3.89
CA SER A 36 13.11 -5.88 -3.94
C SER A 36 12.42 -6.14 -2.60
N GLU A 37 13.15 -5.95 -1.50
CA GLU A 37 12.63 -6.06 -0.14
C GLU A 37 11.56 -5.01 0.14
N THR A 38 11.78 -3.76 -0.26
CA THR A 38 10.79 -2.67 -0.08
C THR A 38 9.47 -2.99 -0.78
N VAL A 39 9.54 -3.48 -2.03
CA VAL A 39 8.34 -3.86 -2.79
C VAL A 39 7.68 -5.10 -2.20
N ALA A 40 8.46 -6.09 -1.76
CA ALA A 40 7.95 -7.30 -1.12
C ALA A 40 7.26 -7.00 0.22
N TRP A 41 7.86 -6.13 1.04
CA TRP A 41 7.30 -5.67 2.30
C TRP A 41 5.93 -5.00 2.08
N PHE A 42 5.84 -4.08 1.12
CA PHE A 42 4.59 -3.38 0.82
C PHE A 42 3.52 -4.31 0.25
N ARG A 43 3.91 -5.28 -0.60
CA ARG A 43 2.99 -6.35 -1.04
C ARG A 43 2.48 -7.16 0.15
N GLY A 44 3.34 -7.48 1.10
CA GLY A 44 2.98 -8.18 2.33
C GLY A 44 1.96 -7.41 3.17
N GLU A 45 2.08 -6.08 3.26
CA GLU A 45 1.08 -5.23 3.93
C GLU A 45 -0.30 -5.35 3.27
N ILE A 46 -0.38 -5.31 1.94
CA ILE A 46 -1.66 -5.49 1.22
C ILE A 46 -2.25 -6.87 1.48
N GLU A 47 -1.43 -7.92 1.34
CA GLU A 47 -1.89 -9.31 1.53
C GLU A 47 -2.37 -9.58 2.96
N ARG A 48 -1.72 -9.00 3.98
CA ARG A 48 -2.15 -9.07 5.38
C ARG A 48 -3.53 -8.43 5.59
N ASN A 49 -3.84 -7.36 4.87
CA ASN A 49 -5.05 -6.56 5.09
C ASN A 49 -6.19 -6.86 4.09
N LYS A 50 -6.01 -7.80 3.15
CA LYS A 50 -7.01 -8.09 2.08
C LYS A 50 -8.37 -8.58 2.58
N HIS A 51 -8.42 -9.06 3.82
CA HIS A 51 -9.64 -9.58 4.44
C HIS A 51 -10.43 -8.50 5.18
N LEU A 52 -9.91 -7.27 5.27
CA LEU A 52 -10.61 -6.16 5.88
C LEU A 52 -11.83 -5.78 5.05
N THR A 53 -12.96 -5.63 5.72
CA THR A 53 -14.24 -5.22 5.14
C THR A 53 -14.77 -3.92 5.73
N ASP A 54 -14.21 -3.45 6.84
CA ASP A 54 -14.56 -2.15 7.40
C ASP A 54 -13.83 -1.05 6.63
N VAL A 55 -14.62 -0.19 5.99
CA VAL A 55 -14.15 0.94 5.19
C VAL A 55 -13.25 1.88 5.98
N GLY A 56 -13.62 2.22 7.21
CA GLY A 56 -12.84 3.15 8.03
C GLY A 56 -11.50 2.55 8.45
N VAL A 57 -11.46 1.24 8.70
CA VAL A 57 -10.22 0.51 8.96
C VAL A 57 -9.34 0.49 7.70
N ILE A 58 -9.91 0.22 6.52
CA ILE A 58 -9.16 0.23 5.25
C ILE A 58 -8.55 1.62 5.00
N GLU A 59 -9.33 2.70 5.15
CA GLU A 59 -8.85 4.09 5.01
C GLU A 59 -7.71 4.40 6.00
N SER A 60 -7.86 4.00 7.26
CA SER A 60 -6.84 4.18 8.28
C SER A 60 -5.54 3.44 7.93
N ARG A 61 -5.64 2.19 7.44
CA ARG A 61 -4.48 1.41 7.01
C ARG A 61 -3.78 2.02 5.81
N ILE A 62 -4.51 2.45 4.78
CA ILE A 62 -3.93 3.15 3.62
C ILE A 62 -3.13 4.36 4.08
N ASN A 63 -3.70 5.19 4.96
CA ASN A 63 -3.04 6.39 5.48
C ASN A 63 -1.79 6.08 6.31
N THR A 64 -1.83 5.02 7.15
CA THR A 64 -0.67 4.59 7.93
C THR A 64 0.44 4.08 7.04
N THR A 65 0.14 3.18 6.10
CA THR A 65 1.15 2.66 5.17
C THR A 65 1.74 3.77 4.29
N LEU A 66 0.95 4.77 3.88
CA LEU A 66 1.44 5.96 3.19
C LEU A 66 2.46 6.75 4.01
N ARG A 67 2.21 6.93 5.32
CA ARG A 67 3.15 7.60 6.22
C ARG A 67 4.46 6.83 6.36
N GLU A 68 4.38 5.53 6.58
CA GLU A 68 5.54 4.64 6.67
C GLU A 68 6.37 4.65 5.39
N LEU A 69 5.71 4.59 4.22
CA LEU A 69 6.38 4.66 2.93
C LEU A 69 7.15 5.95 2.73
N ARG A 70 6.59 7.10 3.11
CA ARG A 70 7.30 8.40 3.01
C ARG A 70 8.55 8.41 3.87
N GLN A 71 8.51 7.78 5.05
CA GLN A 71 9.68 7.66 5.93
C GLN A 71 10.74 6.74 5.33
N VAL A 72 10.35 5.57 4.82
CA VAL A 72 11.26 4.57 4.23
C VAL A 72 11.92 5.09 2.96
N LEU A 73 11.12 5.67 2.06
CA LEU A 73 11.60 6.11 0.75
C LEU A 73 12.27 7.50 0.79
N ARG A 74 12.32 8.17 1.96
CA ARG A 74 12.82 9.55 2.13
C ARG A 74 12.36 10.46 0.98
N VAL A 75 11.09 10.33 0.60
CA VAL A 75 10.52 11.18 -0.45
C VAL A 75 10.22 12.53 0.21
N SER A 76 11.16 13.46 0.06
CA SER A 76 10.97 14.89 0.36
C SER A 76 9.93 15.50 -0.55
#